data_AF-A0A961IY00-F1
#
_entry.id   AF-A0A961IY00-F1
#
_cell.length_a   1.000
_cell.length_b   1.000
_cell.length_c   1.000
_cell.angle_alpha   90.00
_cell.angle_beta   90.00
_cell.angle_gamma   90.00
#
_symmetry.space_group_name_H-M   'P 1'
#
loop_
_entity.id
_entity.type
_entity.pdbx_description
1 polymer ?
#
loop_
_entity_poly.entity_id
_entity_poly.type
_entity_poly.pdbx_seq_one_letter_code
_entity_poly.pdbx_strand_id
1 'polypeptide(L)'
;RLSDTVRDLAPLDPSFVSVTYGAGGTTRALTHDAVTTIGKRYGLNVAAHLTCVDASREETLEIAEAYAEAGVTEIVALRGDPPKGQGGFVPHPDGFKDTVELIEALAKLGKFKIRVGAYPDPHPEASRPGADVDWLKRKIDAGADSAITQFFFEPETYFRFRDACV
;
A
#
# COMPACT_ATOMS: atom_id res chain seq x y z
N ARG A 1 16.86 -16.73 5.19
CA ARG A 1 15.76 -16.80 4.20
C ARG A 1 15.45 -15.42 3.62
N LEU A 2 14.83 -14.46 4.34
CA LEU A 2 14.59 -13.11 3.77
C LEU A 2 15.88 -12.42 3.29
N SER A 3 16.89 -12.32 4.16
CA SER A 3 18.17 -11.69 3.82
C SER A 3 18.90 -12.36 2.64
N ASP A 4 18.74 -13.68 2.50
CA ASP A 4 19.33 -14.42 1.38
C ASP A 4 18.63 -14.06 0.08
N THR A 5 17.29 -14.06 0.08
CA THR A 5 16.49 -13.66 -1.08
C THR A 5 16.77 -12.22 -1.49
N VAL A 6 16.86 -11.28 -0.55
CA VAL A 6 17.18 -9.88 -0.86
C VAL A 6 18.59 -9.77 -1.47
N ARG A 7 19.58 -10.48 -0.92
CA ARG A 7 20.93 -10.52 -1.48
C ARG A 7 20.95 -11.08 -2.92
N ASP A 8 20.15 -12.11 -3.17
CA ASP A 8 20.13 -12.79 -4.46
C ASP A 8 19.36 -11.99 -5.53
N LEU A 9 18.37 -11.18 -5.13
CA LEU A 9 17.57 -10.33 -6.04
C LEU A 9 18.13 -8.92 -6.25
N ALA A 10 18.90 -8.38 -5.29
CA ALA A 10 19.48 -7.03 -5.40
C ALA A 10 20.28 -6.78 -6.70
N PRO A 11 21.07 -7.74 -7.23
CA PRO A 11 21.79 -7.55 -8.49
C PRO A 11 20.92 -7.39 -9.73
N LEU A 12 19.61 -7.68 -9.65
CA LEU A 12 18.65 -7.44 -10.75
C LEU A 12 18.25 -5.97 -10.87
N ASP A 13 18.80 -5.09 -10.03
CA ASP A 13 18.59 -3.64 -10.01
C ASP A 13 17.09 -3.25 -10.03
N PRO A 14 16.29 -3.74 -9.06
CA PRO A 14 14.87 -3.42 -9.03
C PRO A 14 14.66 -1.94 -8.72
N SER A 15 13.72 -1.29 -9.43
CA SER A 15 13.38 0.12 -9.19
C SER A 15 12.90 0.40 -7.76
N PHE A 16 12.28 -0.60 -7.14
CA PHE A 16 11.95 -0.63 -5.72
C PHE A 16 11.69 -2.07 -5.27
N VAL A 17 11.73 -2.30 -3.96
CA VAL A 17 11.19 -3.49 -3.31
C VAL A 17 10.11 -3.07 -2.32
N SER A 18 9.04 -3.83 -2.16
CA SER A 18 8.01 -3.50 -1.17
C SER A 18 8.05 -4.43 0.03
N VAL A 19 7.72 -3.89 1.21
CA VAL A 19 7.60 -4.67 2.45
C VAL A 19 6.15 -4.59 2.92
N THR A 20 5.51 -5.76 3.00
CA THR A 20 4.11 -5.89 3.41
C THR A 20 3.93 -5.53 4.88
N TYR A 21 2.80 -4.88 5.18
CA TYR A 21 2.39 -4.52 6.53
C TYR A 21 1.34 -5.51 7.02
N GLY A 22 1.55 -6.14 8.17
CA GLY A 22 0.61 -7.13 8.69
C GLY A 22 -0.74 -6.52 9.08
N ALA A 23 -1.82 -7.26 8.80
CA ALA A 23 -3.18 -6.87 9.16
C ALA A 23 -3.29 -6.48 10.64
N GLY A 24 -4.01 -5.39 10.91
CA GLY A 24 -4.22 -4.85 12.26
C GLY A 24 -2.96 -4.30 12.93
N GLY A 25 -1.86 -4.08 12.20
CA GLY A 25 -0.62 -3.57 12.77
C GLY A 25 0.09 -4.53 13.73
N THR A 26 -0.23 -5.82 13.71
CA THR A 26 0.39 -6.82 14.60
C THR A 26 1.90 -6.97 14.42
N THR A 27 2.47 -6.45 13.32
CA THR A 27 3.89 -6.56 12.97
C THR A 27 4.57 -5.21 12.68
N ARG A 28 4.03 -4.07 13.18
CA ARG A 28 4.56 -2.71 12.85
C ARG A 28 6.09 -2.62 13.02
N ALA A 29 6.59 -3.08 14.18
CA ALA A 29 8.02 -3.07 14.50
C ALA A 29 8.84 -3.93 13.53
N LEU A 30 8.36 -5.11 13.17
CA LEU A 30 9.05 -6.00 12.21
C LEU A 30 9.08 -5.39 10.80
N THR A 31 8.00 -4.73 10.37
CA THR A 31 7.97 -4.02 9.09
C THR A 31 8.98 -2.87 9.09
N HIS A 32 9.01 -2.07 10.16
CA HIS A 32 9.97 -0.98 10.30
C HIS A 32 11.42 -1.48 10.26
N ASP A 33 11.74 -2.52 11.03
CA ASP A 33 13.06 -3.14 11.04
C ASP A 33 13.44 -3.71 9.68
N ALA A 34 12.51 -4.35 8.98
CA ALA A 34 12.74 -4.88 7.64
C ALA A 34 13.00 -3.75 6.62
N VAL A 35 12.17 -2.71 6.62
CA VAL A 35 12.30 -1.56 5.70
C VAL A 35 13.66 -0.87 5.90
N THR A 36 14.01 -0.57 7.15
CA THR A 36 15.28 0.10 7.46
C THR A 36 16.49 -0.79 7.20
N THR A 37 16.42 -2.08 7.51
CA THR A 37 17.50 -3.03 7.26
C THR A 37 17.74 -3.22 5.77
N ILE A 38 16.67 -3.39 4.98
CA ILE A 38 16.80 -3.63 3.54
C ILE A 38 17.40 -2.40 2.85
N GLY A 39 16.88 -1.21 3.14
CA GLY A 39 17.39 0.03 2.57
C GLY A 39 18.86 0.28 2.95
N LYS A 40 19.20 0.21 4.24
CA LYS A 40 20.57 0.51 4.71
C LYS A 40 21.60 -0.52 4.29
N ARG A 41 21.24 -1.81 4.29
CA ARG A 41 22.21 -2.90 4.05
C ARG A 41 22.43 -3.20 2.57
N TYR A 42 21.40 -3.05 1.75
CA TYR A 42 21.45 -3.43 0.33
C TYR A 42 21.34 -2.23 -0.62
N GLY A 43 21.13 -1.01 -0.11
CA GLY A 43 21.01 0.20 -0.93
C GLY A 43 19.77 0.23 -1.82
N LEU A 44 18.77 -0.60 -1.51
CA LEU A 44 17.55 -0.71 -2.30
C LEU A 44 16.53 0.36 -1.90
N ASN A 45 15.82 0.90 -2.88
CA ASN A 45 14.65 1.74 -2.64
C ASN A 45 13.51 0.87 -2.09
N VAL A 46 13.04 1.17 -0.88
CA VAL A 46 11.99 0.38 -0.22
C VAL A 46 10.68 1.15 -0.19
N ALA A 47 9.62 0.54 -0.74
CA ALA A 47 8.25 1.02 -0.61
C ALA A 47 7.58 0.35 0.58
N ALA A 48 7.30 1.11 1.63
CA ALA A 48 6.66 0.59 2.84
C ALA A 48 5.14 0.50 2.65
N HIS A 49 4.54 -0.66 2.93
CA HIS A 49 3.09 -0.74 2.98
C HIS A 49 2.57 -0.03 4.24
N LEU A 50 1.45 0.68 4.11
CA LEU A 50 0.77 1.34 5.22
C LEU A 50 -0.74 1.17 5.07
N THR A 51 -1.41 0.74 6.14
CA THR A 51 -2.85 0.43 6.15
C THR A 51 -3.61 1.30 7.13
N CYS A 52 -4.91 1.55 6.89
CA CYS A 52 -5.77 2.28 7.81
C CYS A 52 -6.57 1.41 8.81
N VAL A 53 -6.47 0.08 8.75
CA VAL A 53 -7.19 -0.83 9.66
C VAL A 53 -6.57 -0.82 11.07
N ASP A 54 -7.43 -0.84 12.10
CA ASP A 54 -7.09 -0.89 13.53
C ASP A 54 -6.02 0.14 13.99
N ALA A 55 -6.04 1.34 13.42
CA ALA A 55 -5.20 2.45 13.85
C ALA A 55 -5.95 3.77 13.78
N SER A 56 -5.68 4.66 14.72
CA SER A 56 -6.12 6.05 14.60
C SER A 56 -5.38 6.75 13.46
N ARG A 57 -5.90 7.90 13.02
CA ARG A 57 -5.19 8.75 12.05
C ARG A 57 -3.82 9.18 12.58
N GLU A 58 -3.75 9.54 13.86
CA GLU A 58 -2.53 9.99 14.53
C GLU A 58 -1.47 8.88 14.49
N GLU A 59 -1.79 7.68 14.96
CA GLU A 59 -0.86 6.54 14.94
C GLU A 59 -0.39 6.21 13.51
N THR A 60 -1.30 6.27 12.53
CA THR A 60 -0.96 5.98 11.13
C THR A 60 0.01 7.02 10.56
N LEU A 61 -0.18 8.30 10.89
CA LEU A 61 0.69 9.38 10.45
C LEU A 61 2.03 9.40 11.20
N GLU A 62 2.06 9.04 12.47
CA GLU A 62 3.31 8.84 13.22
C GLU A 62 4.17 7.76 12.57
N ILE A 63 3.56 6.66 12.10
CA ILE A 63 4.29 5.61 11.36
C ILE A 63 4.82 6.15 10.03
N ALA A 64 4.03 6.94 9.30
CA ALA A 64 4.50 7.56 8.06
C ALA A 64 5.69 8.48 8.33
N GLU A 65 5.62 9.32 9.37
CA GLU A 65 6.72 10.19 9.77
C GLU A 65 7.98 9.40 10.16
N ALA A 66 7.84 8.33 10.94
CA ALA A 66 8.97 7.44 11.27
C ALA A 66 9.60 6.82 10.02
N TYR A 67 8.81 6.46 9.01
CA TYR A 67 9.33 6.01 7.72
C TYR A 67 10.13 7.11 7.00
N ALA A 68 9.61 8.34 6.94
CA ALA A 68 10.34 9.46 6.35
C ALA A 68 11.66 9.74 7.08
N GLU A 69 11.66 9.75 8.42
CA GLU A 69 12.87 9.92 9.24
C GLU A 69 13.89 8.81 8.99
N ALA A 70 13.42 7.59 8.68
CA ALA A 70 14.27 6.47 8.31
C ALA A 70 14.78 6.51 6.85
N GLY A 71 14.38 7.52 6.06
CA GLY A 71 14.79 7.73 4.67
C GLY A 71 13.90 7.03 3.64
N VAL A 72 12.73 6.54 4.03
CA VAL A 72 11.74 5.97 3.10
C VAL A 72 11.06 7.11 2.34
N THR A 73 10.98 6.97 1.02
CA THR A 73 10.36 7.97 0.14
C THR A 73 9.21 7.40 -0.68
N GLU A 74 8.87 6.11 -0.52
CA GLU A 74 7.75 5.47 -1.20
C GLU A 74 6.83 4.74 -0.21
N ILE A 75 5.52 4.94 -0.35
CA ILE A 75 4.50 4.24 0.44
C ILE A 75 3.52 3.52 -0.48
N VAL A 76 3.16 2.29 -0.13
CA VAL A 76 2.01 1.57 -0.70
C VAL A 76 0.82 1.76 0.26
N ALA A 77 -0.04 2.72 -0.05
CA ALA A 77 -1.20 3.09 0.77
C ALA A 77 -2.37 2.14 0.48
N LEU A 78 -2.84 1.45 1.51
CA LEU A 78 -3.85 0.40 1.42
C LEU A 78 -4.92 0.62 2.48
N ARG A 79 -6.11 0.07 2.26
CA ARG A 79 -7.12 -0.02 3.32
C ARG A 79 -6.66 -0.98 4.42
N GLY A 80 -6.14 -2.13 3.99
CA GLY A 80 -5.90 -3.28 4.84
C GLY A 80 -7.09 -4.24 4.83
N ASP A 81 -6.79 -5.48 5.21
CA ASP A 81 -7.78 -6.54 5.36
C ASP A 81 -8.44 -6.44 6.73
N PRO A 82 -9.74 -6.78 6.84
CA PRO A 82 -10.40 -6.85 8.12
C PRO A 82 -9.75 -7.93 9.02
N PRO A 83 -9.77 -7.74 10.35
CA PRO A 83 -9.31 -8.77 11.29
C PRO A 83 -10.01 -10.11 11.07
N LYS A 84 -9.30 -11.21 11.34
CA LYS A 84 -9.86 -12.56 11.20
C LYS A 84 -11.18 -12.68 11.97
N GLY A 85 -12.23 -13.13 11.28
CA GLY A 85 -13.56 -13.33 11.86
C GLY A 85 -14.52 -12.15 11.72
N GLN A 86 -14.08 -11.02 11.15
CA GLN A 86 -14.99 -9.93 10.77
C GLN A 86 -15.43 -10.07 9.30
N GLY A 87 -16.69 -9.71 9.01
CA GLY A 87 -17.31 -9.86 7.69
C GLY A 87 -16.97 -8.75 6.68
N GLY A 88 -16.18 -7.76 7.08
CA GLY A 88 -15.80 -6.61 6.25
C GLY A 88 -14.99 -5.59 7.03
N PHE A 89 -14.42 -4.62 6.33
CA PHE A 89 -13.67 -3.54 6.96
C PHE A 89 -14.56 -2.65 7.82
N VAL A 90 -14.13 -2.39 9.04
CA VAL A 90 -14.71 -1.38 9.92
C VAL A 90 -13.58 -0.42 10.30
N PRO A 91 -13.71 0.89 10.03
CA PRO A 91 -12.67 1.84 10.40
C PRO A 91 -12.58 1.96 11.93
N HIS A 92 -11.37 2.20 12.42
CA HIS A 92 -11.19 2.65 13.81
C HIS A 92 -12.03 3.92 14.05
N PRO A 93 -12.64 4.13 15.24
CA PRO A 93 -13.48 5.31 15.51
C PRO A 93 -12.80 6.64 15.16
N ASP A 94 -11.50 6.74 15.46
CA ASP A 94 -10.64 7.90 15.16
C ASP A 94 -9.71 7.66 13.94
N GLY A 95 -10.04 6.67 13.10
CA GLY A 95 -9.23 6.25 11.96
C GLY A 95 -9.57 6.94 10.64
N PHE A 96 -8.89 6.51 9.58
CA PHE A 96 -9.30 6.81 8.20
C PHE A 96 -10.47 5.90 7.80
N LYS A 97 -11.46 6.46 7.12
CA LYS A 97 -12.66 5.74 6.70
C LYS A 97 -12.40 4.82 5.51
N ASP A 98 -11.47 5.20 4.65
CA ASP A 98 -11.06 4.44 3.48
C ASP A 98 -9.62 4.81 3.07
N THR A 99 -9.13 4.16 2.01
CA THR A 99 -7.78 4.44 1.50
C THR A 99 -7.65 5.85 0.90
N VAL A 100 -8.74 6.47 0.42
CA VAL A 100 -8.69 7.80 -0.20
C VAL A 100 -8.31 8.84 0.85
N GLU A 101 -8.94 8.81 2.03
CA GLU A 101 -8.58 9.73 3.11
C GLU A 101 -7.13 9.54 3.61
N LEU A 102 -6.61 8.31 3.59
CA LEU A 102 -5.20 8.03 3.90
C LEU A 102 -4.29 8.66 2.85
N ILE A 103 -4.59 8.47 1.56
CA ILE A 103 -3.80 9.04 0.46
C ILE A 103 -3.77 10.56 0.55
N GLU A 104 -4.91 11.21 0.77
CA GLU A 104 -4.98 12.67 0.91
C GLU A 104 -4.10 13.17 2.06
N ALA A 105 -4.08 12.45 3.19
CA ALA A 105 -3.26 12.81 4.33
C ALA A 105 -1.76 12.64 4.03
N LEU A 106 -1.37 11.54 3.39
CA LEU A 106 0.02 11.31 2.98
C LEU A 106 0.48 12.31 1.92
N ALA A 107 -0.38 12.64 0.96
CA ALA A 107 -0.09 13.61 -0.09
C ALA A 107 0.15 15.01 0.50
N LYS A 108 -0.63 15.41 1.52
CA LYS A 108 -0.42 16.67 2.24
C LYS A 108 0.92 16.75 2.96
N LEU A 109 1.49 15.63 3.39
CA LEU A 109 2.84 15.62 3.96
C LEU A 109 3.91 15.95 2.92
N GLY A 110 3.68 15.62 1.64
CA GLY A 110 4.60 15.93 0.54
C GLY A 110 5.95 15.20 0.61
N LYS A 111 6.01 14.10 1.36
CA LYS A 111 7.25 13.34 1.64
C LYS A 111 7.39 12.06 0.83
N PHE A 112 6.30 11.57 0.23
CA PHE A 112 6.25 10.23 -0.36
C PHE A 112 5.75 10.25 -1.79
N LYS A 113 6.29 9.33 -2.59
CA LYS A 113 5.61 8.78 -3.75
C LYS A 113 4.61 7.73 -3.28
N ILE A 114 3.34 7.92 -3.61
CA ILE A 114 2.23 7.12 -3.10
C ILE A 114 1.78 6.13 -4.18
N ARG A 115 1.79 4.85 -3.84
CA ARG A 115 1.28 3.76 -4.66
C ARG A 115 0.03 3.19 -4.03
N VAL A 116 -0.90 2.72 -4.86
CA VAL A 116 -2.19 2.20 -4.40
C VAL A 116 -2.52 0.85 -5.04
N GLY A 117 -3.40 0.08 -4.40
CA GLY A 117 -3.95 -1.14 -4.99
C GLY A 117 -4.98 -0.85 -6.09
N ALA A 118 -4.92 -1.63 -7.18
CA ALA A 118 -5.91 -1.69 -8.24
C ALA A 118 -6.42 -3.13 -8.43
N TYR A 119 -7.64 -3.29 -8.93
CA TYR A 119 -8.32 -4.58 -8.99
C TYR A 119 -8.85 -4.84 -10.40
N PRO A 120 -8.08 -5.53 -11.26
CA PRO A 120 -8.52 -5.91 -12.60
C PRO A 120 -9.75 -6.84 -12.60
N ASP A 121 -9.76 -7.79 -11.67
CA ASP A 121 -10.98 -8.51 -11.29
C ASP A 121 -11.68 -7.77 -10.14
N PRO A 122 -13.01 -7.76 -10.08
CA PRO A 122 -13.75 -6.97 -9.09
C PRO A 122 -13.32 -7.30 -7.65
N HIS A 123 -13.12 -6.27 -6.84
CA HIS A 123 -12.88 -6.46 -5.41
C HIS A 123 -14.08 -7.19 -4.78
N PRO A 124 -13.90 -8.09 -3.79
CA PRO A 124 -15.01 -8.82 -3.17
C PRO A 124 -16.12 -7.93 -2.56
N GLU A 125 -15.76 -6.70 -2.20
CA GLU A 125 -16.68 -5.68 -1.66
C GLU A 125 -17.11 -4.62 -2.71
N ALA A 126 -16.84 -4.85 -3.99
CA ALA A 126 -17.26 -3.94 -5.06
C ALA A 126 -18.80 -3.92 -5.17
N SER A 127 -19.38 -2.72 -5.11
CA SER A 127 -20.84 -2.56 -5.11
C SER A 127 -21.48 -2.80 -6.48
N ARG A 128 -20.70 -2.66 -7.55
CA ARG A 128 -21.13 -2.90 -8.94
C ARG A 128 -19.94 -3.13 -9.87
N PRO A 129 -20.16 -3.66 -11.08
CA PRO A 129 -19.16 -3.63 -12.14
C PRO A 129 -18.62 -2.20 -12.35
N GLY A 130 -17.30 -2.09 -12.52
CA GLY A 130 -16.60 -0.82 -12.72
C GLY A 130 -16.38 0.01 -11.46
N ALA A 131 -16.90 -0.38 -10.29
CA ALA A 131 -16.67 0.37 -9.04
C ALA A 131 -15.17 0.46 -8.71
N ASP A 132 -14.39 -0.57 -9.02
CA ASP A 132 -12.93 -0.58 -8.82
C ASP A 132 -12.20 0.49 -9.64
N VAL A 133 -12.70 0.80 -10.85
CA VAL A 133 -12.17 1.89 -11.69
C VAL A 133 -12.50 3.24 -11.08
N ASP A 134 -13.73 3.43 -10.60
CA ASP A 134 -14.13 4.68 -9.92
C ASP A 134 -13.31 4.91 -8.65
N TRP A 135 -13.08 3.85 -7.88
CA TRP A 135 -12.21 3.91 -6.69
C TRP A 135 -10.76 4.17 -7.06
N LEU A 136 -10.24 3.54 -8.11
CA LEU A 136 -8.89 3.83 -8.58
C LEU A 136 -8.76 5.30 -8.98
N LYS A 137 -9.72 5.84 -9.75
CA LYS A 137 -9.76 7.25 -10.11
C LYS A 137 -9.73 8.16 -8.88
N ARG A 138 -10.59 7.88 -7.88
CA ARG A 138 -10.61 8.64 -6.61
C ARG A 138 -9.27 8.60 -5.88
N LYS A 139 -8.57 7.47 -5.89
CA LYS A 139 -7.23 7.34 -5.28
C LYS A 139 -6.18 8.19 -6.02
N ILE A 140 -6.22 8.20 -7.36
CA ILE A 140 -5.33 9.04 -8.16
C ILE A 140 -5.63 10.53 -7.93
N ASP A 141 -6.91 10.91 -7.96
CA ASP A 141 -7.35 12.30 -7.73
C ASP A 141 -6.96 12.79 -6.30
N ALA A 142 -6.86 11.89 -5.33
CA ALA A 142 -6.40 12.17 -3.97
C ALA A 142 -4.88 12.36 -3.83
N GLY A 143 -4.10 12.07 -4.88
CA GLY A 143 -2.64 12.27 -4.90
C GLY A 143 -1.81 11.00 -5.00
N ALA A 144 -2.38 9.86 -5.41
CA ALA A 144 -1.58 8.67 -5.70
C ALA A 144 -0.84 8.80 -7.05
N ASP A 145 0.46 8.44 -7.05
CA ASP A 145 1.33 8.54 -8.22
C ASP A 145 1.23 7.33 -9.17
N SER A 146 0.89 6.15 -8.64
CA SER A 146 0.80 4.92 -9.43
C SER A 146 -0.05 3.86 -8.75
N ALA A 147 -0.44 2.83 -9.50
CA ALA A 147 -1.18 1.69 -8.99
C ALA A 147 -0.45 0.36 -9.24
N ILE A 148 -0.61 -0.57 -8.30
CA ILE A 148 -0.17 -1.96 -8.40
C ILE A 148 -1.43 -2.81 -8.40
N THR A 149 -1.61 -3.63 -9.43
CA THR A 149 -2.80 -4.49 -9.52
C THR A 149 -2.69 -5.66 -8.54
N GLN A 150 -3.84 -6.18 -8.10
CA GLN A 150 -3.92 -7.55 -7.62
C GLN A 150 -3.42 -8.52 -8.72
N PHE A 151 -2.94 -9.70 -8.32
CA PHE A 151 -2.58 -10.73 -9.28
C PHE A 151 -3.79 -11.17 -10.10
N PHE A 152 -3.53 -11.63 -11.32
CA PHE A 152 -4.47 -12.20 -12.27
C PHE A 152 -3.74 -13.29 -13.07
N PHE A 153 -4.48 -14.21 -13.70
CA PHE A 153 -3.88 -15.32 -14.44
C PHE A 153 -3.99 -15.17 -15.96
N GLU A 154 -4.97 -14.39 -16.44
CA GLU A 154 -5.16 -14.09 -17.87
C GLU A 154 -4.72 -12.65 -18.20
N PRO A 155 -3.85 -12.45 -19.22
CA PRO A 155 -3.45 -11.10 -19.66
C PRO A 155 -4.64 -10.20 -20.06
N GLU A 156 -5.70 -10.79 -20.62
CA GLU A 156 -6.90 -10.09 -21.06
C GLU A 156 -7.62 -9.39 -19.91
N THR A 157 -7.52 -9.94 -18.68
CA THR A 157 -8.08 -9.31 -17.47
C THR A 157 -7.42 -7.97 -17.21
N TYR A 158 -6.10 -7.88 -17.34
CA TYR A 158 -5.37 -6.63 -17.24
C TYR A 158 -5.71 -5.66 -18.39
N PHE A 159 -5.73 -6.13 -19.64
CA PHE A 159 -5.97 -5.24 -20.79
C PHE A 159 -7.35 -4.61 -20.75
N ARG A 160 -8.41 -5.38 -20.42
CA ARG A 160 -9.76 -4.83 -20.24
C ARG A 160 -9.81 -3.79 -19.11
N PHE A 161 -9.13 -4.05 -17.99
CA PHE A 161 -9.08 -3.11 -16.87
C PHE A 161 -8.35 -1.81 -17.25
N ARG A 162 -7.18 -1.92 -17.89
CA ARG A 162 -6.41 -0.78 -18.38
C ARG A 162 -7.24 0.09 -19.32
N ASP A 163 -7.93 -0.53 -20.28
CA ASP A 163 -8.74 0.18 -21.28
C ASP A 163 -10.00 0.81 -20.66
N ALA A 164 -10.46 0.31 -19.51
CA ALA A 164 -11.53 0.96 -18.74
C ALA A 164 -11.05 2.13 -17.88
N CYS A 165 -9.74 2.25 -17.62
CA CYS A 165 -9.16 3.33 -16.80
C CYS A 165 -8.80 4.60 -17.59
N VAL A 166 -8.89 4.57 -18.93
CA VAL A 166 -8.58 5.70 -19.82
C VAL A 166 -9.78 6.59 -20.10
#